data_AF-A0A1G3QNT1-F1
#
_entry.id   AF-A0A1G3QNT1-F1
#
_cell.length_a   1.000
_cell.length_b   1.000
_cell.length_c   1.000
_cell.angle_alpha   90.00
_cell.angle_beta   90.00
_cell.angle_gamma   90.00
#
_symmetry.space_group_name_H-M   'P 1'
#
loop_
_entity.id
_entity.type
_entity.pdbx_description
1 polymer ?
#
loop_
_entity_poly.entity_id
_entity_poly.type
_entity_poly.pdbx_seq_one_letter_code
_entity_poly.pdbx_strand_id
1 'polypeptide(L)'
;MSALLYLIGFIIGVAVFIYLYSAYRSGRDKIDAFRARKKPPATTPVVNPDFVDYFNIKRPPGARLCPLCGKELTKYEALYASEVEENGKRKILIHGCRYCYKDDTA
;
A
#
# COMPACT_ATOMS: atom_id res chain seq x y z
N MET A 1 59.51 5.93 16.89
CA MET A 1 59.28 5.27 15.58
C MET A 1 58.00 4.43 15.60
N SER A 2 57.73 3.68 16.67
CA SER A 2 56.53 2.82 16.80
C SER A 2 55.19 3.58 16.81
N ALA A 3 55.11 4.75 17.47
CA ALA A 3 53.91 5.57 17.52
C ALA A 3 53.43 6.06 16.14
N LEU A 4 54.38 6.27 15.22
CA LEU A 4 54.11 6.73 13.86
C LEU A 4 53.44 5.61 13.02
N LEU A 5 53.87 4.37 13.23
CA LEU A 5 53.27 3.19 12.61
C LEU A 5 51.84 2.92 13.12
N TYR A 6 51.59 3.14 14.42
CA TYR A 6 50.23 3.03 14.98
C TYR A 6 49.28 4.10 14.45
N LEU A 7 49.76 5.35 14.28
CA LEU A 7 48.96 6.43 13.69
C LEU A 7 48.60 6.14 12.23
N ILE A 8 49.57 5.65 11.44
CA ILE A 8 49.33 5.28 10.04
C ILE A 8 48.33 4.13 9.95
N GLY A 9 48.49 3.09 10.79
CA GLY A 9 47.56 1.97 10.85
C GLY A 9 46.14 2.39 11.22
N PHE A 10 46.00 3.32 12.18
CA PHE A 10 44.70 3.87 12.57
C PHE A 10 44.02 4.63 11.43
N ILE A 11 44.76 5.46 10.70
CA ILE A 11 44.23 6.22 9.55
C ILE A 11 43.76 5.27 8.44
N ILE A 12 44.55 4.24 8.13
CA ILE A 12 44.19 3.23 7.13
C ILE A 12 42.93 2.46 7.57
N GLY A 13 42.85 2.06 8.84
CA GLY A 13 41.68 1.37 9.38
C GLY A 13 40.41 2.21 9.29
N VAL A 14 40.48 3.50 9.66
CA VAL A 14 39.36 4.43 9.56
C VAL A 14 38.95 4.64 8.09
N ALA A 15 39.90 4.79 7.18
CA ALA A 15 39.61 4.95 5.75
C ALA A 15 38.88 3.74 5.16
N VAL A 16 39.35 2.52 5.49
CA VAL A 16 38.71 1.27 5.04
C VAL A 16 37.31 1.12 5.64
N PHE A 17 37.14 1.46 6.92
CA PHE A 17 35.86 1.40 7.60
C PHE A 17 34.82 2.35 6.97
N ILE A 18 35.21 3.60 6.70
CA ILE A 18 34.34 4.59 6.04
C ILE A 18 34.00 4.13 4.61
N TYR A 19 34.96 3.57 3.88
CA TYR A 19 34.72 3.02 2.54
C TYR A 19 33.68 1.90 2.56
N LEU A 20 33.84 0.90 3.43
CA LEU A 20 32.88 -0.19 3.60
C LEU A 20 31.49 0.33 4.02
N TYR A 21 31.44 1.29 4.94
CA TYR A 21 30.18 1.88 5.40
C TYR A 21 29.45 2.63 4.28
N SER A 22 30.17 3.41 3.47
CA SER A 22 29.61 4.11 2.31
C SER A 22 29.11 3.16 1.22
N ALA A 23 29.85 2.08 0.94
CA ALA A 23 29.45 1.03 0.01
C ALA A 23 28.19 0.30 0.51
N TYR A 24 28.11 0.00 1.82
CA TYR A 24 26.93 -0.60 2.44
C TYR A 24 25.70 0.30 2.33
N ARG A 25 25.85 1.60 2.63
CA ARG A 25 24.76 2.58 2.52
C ARG A 25 24.28 2.73 1.07
N SER A 26 25.20 2.84 0.10
CA SER A 26 24.89 2.89 -1.33
C SER A 26 24.18 1.62 -1.82
N GLY A 27 24.59 0.45 -1.32
CA GLY A 27 23.91 -0.82 -1.59
C GLY A 27 22.48 -0.83 -1.06
N ARG A 28 22.27 -0.33 0.17
CA ARG A 28 20.94 -0.21 0.77
C ARG A 28 20.05 0.76 0.00
N ASP A 29 20.55 1.93 -0.36
CA ASP A 29 19.81 2.95 -1.11
C ASP A 29 19.37 2.42 -2.48
N LYS A 30 20.21 1.61 -3.15
CA LYS A 30 19.83 0.92 -4.39
C LYS A 30 18.74 -0.12 -4.14
N ILE A 31 18.85 -0.94 -3.09
CA ILE A 31 17.83 -1.95 -2.75
C ILE A 31 16.49 -1.30 -2.40
N ASP A 32 16.52 -0.19 -1.66
CA ASP A 32 15.33 0.56 -1.27
C ASP A 32 14.72 1.31 -2.46
N ALA A 33 15.53 1.85 -3.38
CA ALA A 33 15.05 2.41 -4.65
C ALA A 33 14.40 1.34 -5.55
N PHE A 34 14.95 0.13 -5.60
CA PHE A 34 14.36 -1.00 -6.31
C PHE A 34 13.06 -1.49 -5.64
N ARG A 35 12.96 -1.48 -4.31
CA ARG A 35 11.72 -1.77 -3.57
C ARG A 35 10.67 -0.67 -3.74
N ALA A 36 11.07 0.59 -3.79
CA ALA A 36 10.20 1.73 -4.03
C ALA A 36 9.62 1.71 -5.45
N ARG A 37 10.41 1.33 -6.47
CA ARG A 37 9.91 1.09 -7.84
C ARG A 37 8.92 -0.07 -7.95
N LYS A 38 8.98 -1.05 -7.03
CA LYS A 38 8.03 -2.18 -6.95
C LYS A 38 6.75 -1.87 -6.17
N LYS A 39 6.70 -0.79 -5.40
CA LYS A 39 5.44 -0.29 -4.86
C LYS A 39 4.74 0.46 -5.99
N PRO A 40 3.62 -0.03 -6.56
CA PRO A 40 2.82 0.80 -7.43
C PRO A 40 2.40 2.05 -6.63
N PRO A 41 2.35 3.23 -7.26
CA PRO A 41 1.82 4.43 -6.61
C PRO A 41 0.45 4.08 -6.04
N ALA A 42 0.11 4.67 -4.89
CA ALA A 42 -1.25 4.68 -4.37
C ALA A 42 -2.12 5.47 -5.35
N THR A 43 -2.45 4.85 -6.48
CA THR A 43 -3.42 5.36 -7.44
C THR A 43 -4.75 5.24 -6.73
N THR A 44 -5.30 6.38 -6.32
CA THR A 44 -6.73 6.52 -6.05
C THR A 44 -7.46 5.84 -7.20
N PRO A 45 -8.19 4.73 -6.97
CA PRO A 45 -8.84 4.02 -8.06
C PRO A 45 -9.86 4.99 -8.66
N VAL A 46 -9.63 5.38 -9.91
CA VAL A 46 -10.64 6.06 -10.73
C VAL A 46 -11.68 4.99 -11.02
N VAL A 47 -12.74 4.95 -10.22
CA VAL A 47 -13.84 4.00 -10.36
C VAL A 47 -14.71 4.49 -11.51
N ASN A 48 -14.69 3.75 -12.63
CA ASN A 48 -15.61 3.96 -13.73
C ASN A 48 -16.95 3.29 -13.38
N PRO A 49 -18.08 4.04 -13.27
CA PRO A 49 -19.37 3.50 -12.84
C PRO A 49 -19.99 2.50 -13.83
N ASP A 50 -19.55 2.49 -15.10
CA ASP A 50 -20.12 1.63 -16.13
C ASP A 50 -19.60 0.18 -16.07
N PHE A 51 -18.42 -0.03 -15.47
CA PHE A 51 -17.79 -1.35 -15.37
C PHE A 51 -17.09 -1.50 -14.01
N VAL A 52 -17.76 -2.21 -13.09
CA VAL A 52 -17.13 -2.62 -11.84
C VAL A 52 -16.35 -3.91 -12.10
N ASP A 53 -15.07 -3.78 -12.46
CA ASP A 53 -14.16 -4.92 -12.66
C ASP A 53 -13.79 -5.57 -11.31
N TYR A 54 -14.75 -6.29 -10.71
CA TYR A 54 -14.51 -7.09 -9.50
C TYR A 54 -13.48 -8.20 -9.71
N PHE A 55 -13.35 -8.68 -10.94
CA PHE A 55 -12.60 -9.88 -11.29
C PHE A 55 -11.09 -9.66 -11.40
N ASN A 56 -10.63 -8.41 -11.58
CA ASN A 56 -9.21 -8.14 -11.88
C ASN A 56 -8.36 -7.79 -10.64
N ILE A 57 -8.96 -7.85 -9.44
CA ILE A 57 -8.27 -7.45 -8.21
C ILE A 57 -7.81 -8.71 -7.48
N LYS A 58 -6.49 -8.96 -7.49
CA LYS A 58 -5.87 -10.10 -6.78
C LYS A 58 -6.19 -10.03 -5.29
N ARG A 59 -7.05 -10.94 -4.81
CA ARG A 59 -7.52 -11.00 -3.41
C ARG A 59 -7.66 -12.44 -2.93
N PRO A 60 -7.56 -12.69 -1.61
CA PRO A 60 -7.88 -13.99 -1.05
C PRO A 60 -9.37 -14.32 -1.30
N PRO A 61 -9.72 -15.60 -1.55
CA PRO A 61 -11.11 -16.01 -1.71
C PRO A 61 -11.91 -15.67 -0.44
N GLY A 62 -13.08 -15.05 -0.60
CA GLY A 62 -13.93 -14.61 0.51
C GLY A 62 -13.71 -13.18 0.99
N ALA A 63 -12.86 -12.39 0.33
CA ALA A 63 -12.77 -10.95 0.59
C ALA A 63 -14.12 -10.26 0.32
N ARG A 64 -14.65 -9.57 1.33
CA ARG A 64 -15.90 -8.80 1.22
C ARG A 64 -15.57 -7.39 0.76
N LEU A 65 -16.26 -6.90 -0.26
CA LEU A 65 -15.92 -5.61 -0.88
C LEU A 65 -17.14 -4.72 -0.97
N CYS A 66 -16.92 -3.43 -0.76
CA CYS A 66 -17.95 -2.44 -1.01
C CYS A 66 -18.12 -2.31 -2.52
N PRO A 67 -19.33 -2.46 -3.06
CA PRO A 67 -19.56 -2.32 -4.48
C PRO A 67 -19.45 -0.87 -4.97
N LEU A 68 -19.57 0.10 -4.08
CA LEU A 68 -19.50 1.53 -4.41
C LEU A 68 -18.08 2.08 -4.35
N CYS A 69 -17.35 1.86 -3.25
CA CYS A 69 -16.01 2.43 -3.07
C CYS A 69 -14.85 1.43 -3.24
N GLY A 70 -15.14 0.14 -3.50
CA GLY A 70 -14.12 -0.90 -3.71
C GLY A 70 -13.26 -1.25 -2.49
N LYS A 71 -13.55 -0.67 -1.33
CA LYS A 71 -12.82 -0.93 -0.07
C LYS A 71 -13.16 -2.32 0.47
N GLU A 72 -12.15 -2.99 1.01
CA GLU A 72 -12.31 -4.30 1.66
C GLU A 72 -12.99 -4.12 3.02
N LEU A 73 -14.08 -4.85 3.23
CA LEU A 73 -14.83 -4.91 4.48
C LEU A 73 -14.36 -6.10 5.32
N THR A 74 -14.26 -5.88 6.62
CA THR A 74 -14.07 -6.96 7.58
C THR A 74 -15.38 -7.75 7.78
N LYS A 75 -15.29 -8.94 8.41
CA LYS A 75 -16.44 -9.83 8.64
C LYS A 75 -17.61 -9.14 9.36
N TYR A 76 -17.31 -8.18 10.23
CA TYR A 76 -18.29 -7.51 11.10
C TYR A 76 -18.78 -6.17 10.52
N GLU A 77 -18.23 -5.73 9.41
CA GLU A 77 -18.67 -4.49 8.76
C GLU A 77 -19.87 -4.77 7.86
N ALA A 78 -20.92 -3.97 8.06
CA ALA A 78 -22.16 -4.08 7.31
C ALA A 78 -22.14 -3.25 6.03
N LEU A 79 -22.94 -3.69 5.07
CA LEU A 79 -23.32 -2.92 3.90
C LEU A 79 -24.70 -2.31 4.17
N TYR A 80 -24.85 -1.02 3.95
CA TYR A 80 -26.15 -0.35 4.03
C TYR A 80 -26.93 -0.65 2.74
N ALA A 81 -28.13 -1.19 2.90
CA ALA A 81 -29.03 -1.51 1.80
C ALA A 81 -30.49 -1.31 2.21
N SER A 82 -31.35 -1.01 1.24
CA SER A 82 -32.80 -0.93 1.43
C SER A 82 -33.53 -1.81 0.42
N GLU A 83 -34.67 -2.35 0.82
CA GLU A 83 -35.57 -3.05 -0.09
C GLU A 83 -36.51 -2.06 -0.77
N VAL A 84 -36.65 -2.17 -2.09
CA VAL A 84 -37.55 -1.34 -2.91
C VAL A 84 -38.34 -2.24 -3.85
N GLU A 85 -39.64 -2.01 -3.97
CA GLU A 85 -40.49 -2.66 -4.96
C GLU A 85 -40.59 -1.79 -6.20
N GLU A 86 -40.10 -2.31 -7.33
CA GLU A 86 -40.15 -1.63 -8.61
C GLU A 86 -40.75 -2.58 -9.66
N ASN A 87 -41.82 -2.16 -10.34
CA ASN A 87 -42.55 -2.97 -11.32
C ASN A 87 -42.98 -4.35 -10.77
N GLY A 88 -43.43 -4.39 -9.51
CA GLY A 88 -43.87 -5.63 -8.84
C GLY A 88 -42.74 -6.61 -8.48
N LYS A 89 -41.48 -6.20 -8.61
CA LYS A 89 -40.30 -6.99 -8.21
C LYS A 89 -39.61 -6.34 -7.02
N ARG A 90 -39.34 -7.12 -5.98
CA ARG A 90 -38.50 -6.70 -4.85
C ARG A 90 -37.04 -6.66 -5.29
N LYS A 91 -36.41 -5.50 -5.12
CA LYS A 91 -34.99 -5.26 -5.39
C LYS A 91 -34.32 -4.79 -4.10
N ILE A 92 -33.07 -5.19 -3.92
CA ILE A 92 -32.22 -4.67 -2.86
C ILE A 92 -31.34 -3.60 -3.46
N LEU A 93 -31.48 -2.37 -2.97
CA LEU A 93 -30.69 -1.23 -3.39
C LEU A 93 -29.57 -1.03 -2.39
N ILE A 94 -28.33 -1.11 -2.87
CA ILE A 94 -27.14 -1.00 -2.05
C ILE A 94 -26.71 0.47 -1.99
N HIS A 95 -26.67 1.03 -0.77
CA HIS A 95 -26.30 2.43 -0.51
C HIS A 95 -24.80 2.61 -0.24
N GLY A 96 -24.10 1.58 0.22
CA GLY A 96 -22.64 1.62 0.42
C GLY A 96 -22.21 1.09 1.77
N CYS A 97 -20.95 1.32 2.14
CA CYS A 97 -20.41 0.98 3.45
C CYS A 97 -20.13 2.23 4.28
N ARG A 98 -19.75 2.08 5.55
CA ARG A 98 -19.39 3.20 6.45
C ARG A 98 -18.33 4.13 5.86
N TYR A 99 -17.45 3.60 5.00
CA TYR A 99 -16.37 4.36 4.38
C TYR A 99 -16.81 5.20 3.17
N CYS A 100 -17.97 4.92 2.56
CA CYS A 100 -18.52 5.75 1.48
C CYS A 100 -18.99 7.13 1.97
N TYR A 101 -19.29 7.24 3.26
CA TYR A 101 -19.87 8.42 3.89
C TYR A 101 -18.89 9.13 4.84
N LYS A 102 -17.62 8.70 4.84
CA LYS A 102 -16.62 9.32 5.69
C LYS A 102 -16.13 10.56 4.97
N ASP A 103 -16.41 11.75 5.52
CA ASP A 103 -15.94 13.00 4.95
C ASP A 103 -14.40 12.98 4.82
N ASP A 104 -13.90 13.36 3.65
CA ASP A 104 -12.45 13.42 3.34
C ASP A 104 -11.70 14.52 4.12
N THR A 105 -12.37 15.18 5.07
CA THR A 105 -11.79 16.21 5.93
C THR A 105 -11.38 15.62 7.29
N ALA A 106 -10.22 14.97 7.34
CA ALA A 106 -9.52 14.64 8.59
C ALA A 106 -8.00 14.75 8.40
#